data_AF-A0A6L5QJX7-F1
#
_entry.id   AF-A0A6L5QJX7-F1
#
_cell.length_a   1.000
_cell.length_b   1.000
_cell.length_c   1.000
_cell.angle_alpha   90.00
_cell.angle_beta   90.00
_cell.angle_gamma   90.00
#
_symmetry.space_group_name_H-M   'P 1'
#
loop_
_entity.id
_entity.type
_entity.pdbx_description
1 polymer ?
#
loop_
_entity_poly.entity_id
_entity_poly.type
_entity_poly.pdbx_seq_one_letter_code
_entity_poly.pdbx_strand_id
1 'polypeptide(L)'
;MPAMYRLLFQECDSEVLAIFAYSAYKRHKAETLDAIINETGEPATPHDLEMFYLTACTPSMRGMYIHQAQMLMQRLIHNSLEHREYQLERDFLTTKIGQQLENIQINQRRKRSWRGWAADVSGNLAVNFVTILVIAALLFGFQGLDNMLNHFGRDSGVLRK
;
A
#
# COMPACT_ATOMS: atom_id res chain seq x y z
N MET A 1 1.66 38.45 -31.21
CA MET A 1 2.42 37.82 -30.10
C MET A 1 2.55 38.86 -28.98
N PRO A 2 2.02 38.59 -27.78
CA PRO A 2 1.70 39.65 -26.82
C PRO A 2 2.99 40.29 -26.32
N ALA A 3 3.12 41.61 -26.47
CA ALA A 3 4.31 42.37 -26.10
C ALA A 3 4.82 42.04 -24.68
N MET A 4 3.90 41.78 -23.74
CA MET A 4 4.22 41.34 -22.37
C MET A 4 5.05 40.05 -22.32
N TYR A 5 4.72 39.01 -23.09
CA TYR A 5 5.47 37.75 -23.06
C TYR A 5 6.92 37.97 -23.52
N ARG A 6 7.11 38.79 -24.56
CA ARG A 6 8.45 39.12 -25.06
C ARG A 6 9.27 39.89 -24.01
N LEU A 7 8.64 40.83 -23.31
CA LEU A 7 9.30 41.59 -22.23
C LEU A 7 9.71 40.66 -21.08
N LEU A 8 8.81 39.79 -20.62
CA LEU A 8 9.10 38.82 -19.57
C LEU A 8 10.17 37.80 -20.00
N PHE A 9 10.15 37.36 -21.25
CA PHE A 9 11.16 36.45 -21.80
C PHE A 9 12.56 37.06 -21.82
N GLN A 10 12.68 38.37 -22.08
CA GLN A 10 13.98 39.06 -22.06
C GLN A 10 14.56 39.22 -20.66
N GLU A 11 13.70 39.25 -19.63
CA GLU A 11 14.10 39.45 -18.23
C GLU A 11 14.28 38.14 -17.46
N CYS A 12 13.76 37.03 -17.99
CA CYS A 12 13.89 35.70 -17.40
C CYS A 12 15.09 34.94 -17.97
N ASP A 13 15.81 34.23 -17.11
CA ASP A 13 16.94 33.37 -17.52
C ASP A 13 16.50 32.08 -18.26
N SER A 14 15.22 31.72 -18.18
CA SER A 14 14.68 30.47 -18.72
C SER A 14 13.32 30.69 -19.38
N GLU A 15 13.10 29.99 -20.50
CA GLU A 15 11.81 29.96 -21.20
C GLU A 15 10.68 29.43 -20.32
N VAL A 16 10.96 28.41 -19.50
CA VAL A 16 9.99 27.84 -18.56
C VAL A 16 9.55 28.90 -17.56
N LEU A 17 10.52 29.65 -17.00
CA LEU A 17 10.23 30.71 -16.05
C LEU A 17 9.40 31.83 -16.70
N ALA A 18 9.71 32.19 -17.96
CA ALA A 18 8.93 33.17 -18.71
C ALA A 18 7.47 32.72 -18.93
N ILE A 19 7.23 31.43 -19.19
CA ILE A 19 5.88 30.87 -19.29
C ILE A 19 5.14 30.99 -17.95
N PHE A 20 5.78 30.63 -16.83
CA PHE A 20 5.18 30.79 -15.51
C PHE A 20 4.90 32.27 -15.17
N ALA A 21 5.82 33.18 -15.48
CA ALA A 21 5.62 34.61 -15.27
C ALA A 21 4.46 35.15 -16.12
N TYR A 22 4.34 34.69 -17.36
CA TYR A 22 3.22 35.04 -18.22
C TYR A 22 1.88 34.49 -17.70
N SER A 23 1.89 33.29 -17.11
CA SER A 23 0.71 32.73 -16.44
C SER A 23 0.29 33.56 -15.23
N ALA A 24 1.25 34.04 -14.43
CA ALA A 24 0.99 34.93 -13.30
C ALA A 24 0.39 36.27 -13.76
N TYR A 25 0.91 36.84 -14.84
CA TYR A 25 0.33 38.03 -15.50
C TYR A 25 -1.12 37.78 -15.95
N LYS A 26 -1.40 36.64 -16.60
CA LYS A 26 -2.74 36.29 -17.07
C LYS A 26 -3.73 36.13 -15.92
N ARG A 27 -3.28 35.52 -14.82
CA ARG A 27 -4.07 35.39 -13.60
C ARG A 27 -4.39 36.76 -13.01
N HIS A 28 -3.39 37.62 -12.83
CA HIS A 28 -3.61 38.97 -12.32
C HIS A 28 -4.58 39.75 -13.21
N LYS A 29 -4.46 39.63 -14.54
CA LYS A 29 -5.42 40.22 -15.47
C LYS A 29 -6.84 39.71 -15.21
N ALA A 30 -7.04 38.41 -15.07
CA ALA A 30 -8.36 37.85 -14.78
C ALA A 30 -8.91 38.39 -13.45
N GLU A 31 -8.10 38.39 -12.40
CA GLU A 31 -8.47 38.91 -11.07
C GLU A 31 -8.86 40.40 -11.11
N THR A 32 -8.14 41.22 -11.88
CA THR A 32 -8.49 42.64 -12.05
C THR A 32 -9.82 42.81 -12.79
N LEU A 33 -10.06 42.02 -13.84
CA LEU A 33 -11.32 42.10 -14.59
C LEU A 33 -12.51 41.65 -13.75
N ASP A 34 -12.33 40.59 -12.97
CA ASP A 34 -13.35 40.11 -12.03
C ASP A 34 -13.63 41.16 -10.95
N ALA A 35 -12.59 41.83 -10.42
CA ALA A 35 -12.74 42.90 -9.46
C ALA A 35 -13.54 44.09 -10.02
N ILE A 36 -13.24 44.52 -11.25
CA ILE A 36 -13.97 45.63 -11.91
C ILE A 36 -15.45 45.28 -12.07
N ILE A 37 -15.75 44.05 -12.51
CA ILE A 37 -17.15 43.59 -12.67
C ILE A 37 -17.86 43.58 -11.31
N ASN A 38 -17.19 43.10 -10.27
CA ASN A 38 -17.77 43.05 -8.92
C ASN A 38 -18.00 44.43 -8.29
N GLU A 39 -17.17 45.43 -8.62
CA GLU A 39 -17.27 46.79 -8.09
C GLU A 39 -18.26 47.67 -8.85
N THR A 40 -18.27 47.57 -10.18
CA THR A 40 -19.06 48.46 -11.06
C THR A 40 -20.37 47.84 -11.54
N GLY A 41 -20.48 46.50 -11.48
CA GLY A 41 -21.60 45.74 -12.08
C GLY A 41 -21.52 45.62 -13.60
N GLU A 42 -20.52 46.23 -14.24
CA GLU A 42 -20.36 46.30 -15.69
C GLU A 42 -19.04 45.64 -16.13
N PRO A 43 -18.96 45.11 -17.37
CA PRO A 43 -17.72 44.56 -17.89
C PRO A 43 -16.65 45.65 -18.06
N ALA A 44 -15.39 45.28 -17.83
CA ALA A 44 -14.26 46.19 -17.98
C ALA A 44 -14.20 46.81 -19.38
N THR A 45 -14.04 48.14 -19.40
CA THR A 45 -13.98 48.91 -20.64
C THR A 45 -12.62 48.73 -21.33
N PRO A 46 -12.50 49.10 -22.63
CA PRO A 46 -11.21 49.13 -23.31
C PRO A 46 -10.19 50.04 -22.62
N HIS A 47 -10.64 51.11 -21.96
CA HIS A 47 -9.78 52.01 -21.20
C HIS A 47 -9.21 51.33 -19.95
N ASP A 48 -10.02 50.56 -19.21
CA ASP A 48 -9.56 49.82 -18.04
C ASP A 48 -8.50 48.78 -18.40
N LEU A 49 -8.67 48.12 -19.55
CA LEU A 49 -7.70 47.17 -20.09
C LEU A 49 -6.37 47.83 -20.46
N GLU A 50 -6.41 49.05 -21.01
CA GLU A 50 -5.21 49.83 -21.33
C GLU A 50 -4.49 50.29 -20.06
N MET A 51 -5.23 50.81 -19.07
CA MET A 51 -4.69 51.21 -17.77
C MET A 51 -4.05 50.04 -17.02
N PHE A 52 -4.68 48.87 -17.06
CA PHE A 52 -4.09 47.64 -16.55
C PHE A 52 -2.80 47.30 -17.29
N TYR A 53 -2.81 47.37 -18.63
CA TYR A 53 -1.63 47.04 -19.43
C TYR A 53 -0.45 47.95 -19.12
N LEU A 54 -0.67 49.28 -19.01
CA LEU A 54 0.36 50.24 -18.64
C LEU A 54 0.94 49.95 -17.25
N THR A 55 0.08 49.68 -16.27
CA THR A 55 0.50 49.31 -14.91
C THR A 55 1.29 48.00 -14.90
N ALA A 56 0.78 46.96 -15.57
CA ALA A 56 1.40 45.65 -15.63
C ALA A 56 2.74 45.65 -16.37
N CYS A 57 2.94 46.58 -17.30
CA CYS A 57 4.19 46.77 -18.03
C CYS A 57 5.25 47.54 -17.24
N THR A 58 5.00 47.97 -16.00
CA THR A 58 6.05 48.60 -15.19
C THR A 58 7.13 47.59 -14.76
N PRO A 59 8.40 48.00 -14.61
CA PRO A 59 9.46 47.10 -14.15
C PRO A 59 9.15 46.40 -12.82
N SER A 60 8.54 47.12 -11.87
CA SER A 60 8.14 46.56 -10.58
C SER A 60 7.12 45.42 -10.73
N MET A 61 6.11 45.60 -11.58
CA MET A 61 5.10 44.56 -11.82
C MET A 61 5.66 43.36 -12.57
N ARG A 62 6.55 43.58 -13.54
CA ARG A 62 7.26 42.47 -14.21
C ARG A 62 8.12 41.69 -13.22
N GLY A 63 8.90 42.39 -12.39
CA GLY A 63 9.67 41.77 -11.31
C GLY A 63 8.80 40.96 -10.34
N MET A 64 7.61 41.46 -10.00
CA MET A 64 6.63 40.72 -9.21
C MET A 64 6.18 39.43 -9.92
N TYR A 65 5.82 39.47 -11.20
CA TYR A 65 5.42 38.26 -11.94
C TYR A 65 6.54 37.24 -12.04
N ILE A 66 7.78 37.69 -12.26
CA ILE A 66 8.97 36.82 -12.29
C ILE A 66 9.18 36.18 -10.92
N HIS A 67 9.08 36.95 -9.84
CA HIS A 67 9.21 36.42 -8.48
C HIS A 67 8.12 35.39 -8.15
N GLN A 68 6.86 35.68 -8.49
CA GLN A 68 5.77 34.72 -8.33
C GLN A 68 6.01 33.44 -9.12
N ALA A 69 6.54 33.55 -10.34
CA ALA A 69 6.90 32.40 -11.17
C ALA A 69 7.99 31.55 -10.53
N GLN A 70 9.05 32.17 -9.98
CA GLN A 70 10.10 31.46 -9.26
C GLN A 70 9.55 30.69 -8.06
N MET A 71 8.68 31.32 -7.27
CA MET A 71 8.04 30.68 -6.12
C MET A 71 7.15 29.50 -6.53
N LEU A 72 6.37 29.64 -7.60
CA LEU A 72 5.53 28.56 -8.11
C LEU A 72 6.38 27.39 -8.62
N MET A 73 7.46 27.67 -9.35
CA MET A 73 8.36 26.64 -9.86
C MET A 73 9.07 25.89 -8.73
N GLN A 74 9.56 26.61 -7.71
CA GLN A 74 10.17 25.99 -6.53
C GLN A 74 9.18 25.08 -5.79
N ARG A 75 7.94 25.53 -5.58
CA ARG A 75 6.88 24.71 -4.95
C ARG A 75 6.55 23.47 -5.80
N LEU A 76 6.45 23.61 -7.11
CA LEU A 76 6.16 22.49 -8.00
C LEU A 76 7.26 21.44 -7.93
N ILE A 77 8.53 21.87 -7.99
CA ILE A 77 9.68 20.97 -7.88
C ILE A 77 9.64 20.27 -6.52
N HIS A 78 9.51 21.02 -5.43
CA HIS A 78 9.47 20.45 -4.08
C HIS A 78 8.34 19.42 -3.93
N ASN A 79 7.10 19.78 -4.29
CA ASN A 79 5.95 18.87 -4.19
C ASN A 79 6.13 17.64 -5.09
N SER A 80 6.72 17.80 -6.28
CA SER A 80 6.97 16.68 -7.18
C SER A 80 8.03 15.72 -6.64
N LEU A 81 9.05 16.23 -5.95
CA LEU A 81 10.09 15.44 -5.30
C LEU A 81 9.54 14.70 -4.10
N GLU A 82 8.80 15.38 -3.22
CA GLU A 82 8.12 14.74 -2.08
C GLU A 82 7.16 13.62 -2.55
N HIS A 83 6.40 13.88 -3.61
CA HIS A 83 5.50 12.87 -4.15
C HIS A 83 6.25 11.67 -4.71
N ARG A 84 7.40 11.88 -5.37
CA ARG A 84 8.24 10.79 -5.89
C ARG A 84 8.91 10.01 -4.78
N GLU A 85 9.36 10.67 -3.72
CA GLU A 85 9.91 10.02 -2.52
C GLU A 85 8.86 9.10 -1.89
N TYR A 86 7.65 9.61 -1.67
CA TYR A 86 6.54 8.84 -1.12
C TYR A 86 6.15 7.63 -2.00
N GLN A 87 6.13 7.81 -3.33
CA GLN A 87 5.89 6.70 -4.26
C GLN A 87 6.99 5.63 -4.17
N LEU A 88 8.26 6.04 -4.15
CA LEU A 88 9.40 5.12 -4.04
C LEU A 88 9.37 4.35 -2.72
N GLU A 89 9.05 5.01 -1.61
CA GLU A 89 8.91 4.36 -0.31
C GLU A 89 7.78 3.32 -0.33
N ARG A 90 6.61 3.68 -0.88
CA ARG A 90 5.49 2.75 -1.04
C ARG A 90 5.85 1.56 -1.92
N ASP A 91 6.48 1.79 -3.06
CA ASP A 91 6.87 0.72 -3.99
C ASP A 91 7.91 -0.20 -3.36
N PHE A 92 8.87 0.36 -2.62
CA PHE A 92 9.86 -0.40 -1.88
C PHE A 92 9.20 -1.26 -0.79
N LEU A 93 8.34 -0.67 0.04
CA LEU A 93 7.63 -1.38 1.11
C LEU A 93 6.75 -2.49 0.54
N THR A 94 5.93 -2.19 -0.46
CA THR A 94 5.03 -3.19 -1.08
C THR A 94 5.81 -4.33 -1.74
N THR A 95 6.90 -4.03 -2.45
CA THR A 95 7.71 -5.05 -3.11
C THR A 95 8.47 -5.91 -2.11
N LYS A 96 9.16 -5.31 -1.13
CA LYS A 96 9.94 -6.07 -0.13
C LYS A 96 9.05 -6.84 0.83
N ILE A 97 7.97 -6.24 1.32
CA ILE A 97 7.00 -6.92 2.19
C ILE A 97 6.28 -8.00 1.40
N GLY A 98 5.87 -7.74 0.16
CA GLY A 98 5.27 -8.74 -0.73
C GLY A 98 6.18 -9.94 -0.94
N GLN A 99 7.46 -9.70 -1.28
CA GLN A 99 8.46 -10.75 -1.44
C GLN A 99 8.72 -11.52 -0.14
N GLN A 100 8.78 -10.84 1.02
CA GLN A 100 8.97 -11.51 2.30
C GLN A 100 7.76 -12.34 2.72
N LEU A 101 6.53 -11.85 2.51
CA LEU A 101 5.31 -12.59 2.78
C LEU A 101 5.20 -13.83 1.89
N GLU A 102 5.51 -13.70 0.60
CA GLU A 102 5.55 -14.82 -0.33
C GLU A 102 6.60 -15.86 0.08
N ASN A 103 7.81 -15.42 0.44
CA ASN A 103 8.86 -16.30 0.94
C ASN A 103 8.48 -17.00 2.26
N ILE A 104 7.81 -16.31 3.19
CA ILE A 104 7.33 -16.89 4.44
C ILE A 104 6.22 -17.91 4.16
N GLN A 105 5.27 -17.60 3.29
CA GLN A 105 4.20 -18.52 2.90
C GLN A 105 4.75 -19.78 2.21
N ILE A 106 5.70 -19.64 1.29
CA ILE A 106 6.37 -20.77 0.63
C ILE A 106 7.09 -21.64 1.68
N ASN A 107 7.84 -21.03 2.60
CA ASN A 107 8.58 -21.76 3.63
C ASN A 107 7.66 -22.47 4.64
N GLN A 108 6.54 -21.86 5.02
CA GLN A 108 5.56 -22.49 5.92
C GLN A 108 4.79 -23.62 5.24
N ARG A 109 4.35 -23.45 3.98
CA ARG A 109 3.70 -24.53 3.21
C ARG A 109 4.62 -25.73 3.01
N ARG A 110 5.92 -25.50 2.79
CA ARG A 110 6.91 -26.58 2.59
C ARG A 110 7.24 -27.33 3.87
N LYS A 111 7.22 -26.68 5.03
CA LYS A 111 7.53 -27.31 6.34
C LYS A 111 6.34 -28.06 6.98
N ARG A 112 5.09 -27.70 6.65
CA ARG A 112 3.90 -28.23 7.36
C ARG A 112 3.18 -29.39 6.66
N SER A 113 3.41 -29.62 5.38
CA SER A 113 2.41 -30.31 4.54
C SER A 113 2.39 -31.86 4.60
N TRP A 114 3.53 -32.56 4.72
CA TRP A 114 3.49 -34.04 4.55
C TRP A 114 4.14 -34.85 5.68
N ARG A 115 5.39 -34.56 6.04
CA ARG A 115 6.11 -35.36 7.05
C ARG A 115 5.64 -35.09 8.47
N GLY A 116 5.34 -33.83 8.81
CA GLY A 116 4.84 -33.47 10.15
C GLY A 116 3.43 -34.01 10.41
N TRP A 117 2.51 -33.85 9.45
CA TRP A 117 1.16 -34.40 9.56
C TRP A 117 1.17 -35.94 9.64
N ALA A 118 1.98 -36.62 8.84
CA ALA A 118 2.08 -38.09 8.90
C ALA A 118 2.70 -38.57 10.22
N ALA A 119 3.71 -37.89 10.76
CA ALA A 119 4.30 -38.23 12.06
C ALA A 119 3.30 -38.05 13.21
N ASP A 120 2.58 -36.93 13.24
CA ASP A 120 1.62 -36.63 14.32
C ASP A 120 0.39 -37.55 14.28
N VAL A 121 -0.13 -37.85 13.08
CA VAL A 121 -1.26 -38.76 12.93
C VAL A 121 -0.84 -40.22 13.19
N SER A 122 0.33 -40.65 12.72
CA SER A 122 0.80 -42.03 12.92
C SER A 122 1.13 -42.33 14.38
N GLY A 123 1.72 -41.39 15.12
CA GLY A 123 2.04 -41.59 16.53
C GLY A 123 0.79 -41.83 17.37
N ASN A 124 -0.25 -41.01 17.19
CA ASN A 124 -1.48 -41.12 17.98
C ASN A 124 -2.34 -42.33 17.56
N LEU A 125 -2.32 -42.69 16.27
CA LEU A 125 -3.00 -43.88 15.77
C LEU A 125 -2.31 -45.17 16.28
N ALA A 126 -0.97 -45.20 16.28
CA ALA A 126 -0.19 -46.35 16.73
C ALA A 126 -0.44 -46.66 18.21
N VAL A 127 -0.46 -45.64 19.06
CA VAL A 127 -0.74 -45.81 20.50
C VAL A 127 -2.12 -46.43 20.70
N ASN A 128 -3.16 -45.86 20.07
CA ASN A 128 -4.53 -46.39 20.19
C ASN A 128 -4.65 -47.83 19.67
N PHE A 129 -3.99 -48.14 18.55
CA PHE A 129 -3.98 -49.49 17.99
C PHE A 129 -3.33 -50.50 18.94
N VAL A 130 -2.19 -50.15 19.53
CA VAL A 130 -1.50 -50.97 20.53
C VAL A 130 -2.37 -51.17 21.77
N THR A 131 -3.05 -50.13 22.25
CA THR A 131 -3.95 -50.23 23.41
C THR A 131 -5.10 -51.21 23.14
N ILE A 132 -5.73 -51.15 21.96
CA ILE A 132 -6.79 -52.08 21.57
C ILE A 132 -6.26 -53.52 21.51
N LEU A 133 -5.05 -53.72 20.95
CA LEU A 133 -4.43 -55.03 20.84
C LEU A 133 -4.12 -55.63 22.22
N VAL A 134 -3.63 -54.82 23.16
CA VAL A 134 -3.39 -55.25 24.54
C VAL A 134 -4.69 -55.62 25.25
N ILE A 135 -5.75 -54.82 25.12
CA ILE A 135 -7.06 -55.12 25.69
C ILE A 135 -7.62 -56.42 25.08
N ALA A 136 -7.53 -56.59 23.77
CA ALA A 136 -7.96 -57.81 23.09
C ALA A 136 -7.17 -59.03 23.58
N ALA A 137 -5.85 -58.93 23.68
CA ALA A 137 -5.00 -60.01 24.19
C ALA A 137 -5.34 -60.39 25.64
N LEU A 138 -5.63 -59.40 26.49
CA LEU A 138 -6.08 -59.66 27.86
C LEU A 138 -7.45 -60.35 27.88
N LEU A 139 -8.44 -59.86 27.13
CA LEU A 139 -9.77 -60.45 27.10
C LEU A 139 -9.77 -61.88 26.56
N PHE A 140 -9.08 -62.13 25.43
CA PHE A 140 -8.95 -63.47 24.87
C PHE A 140 -8.06 -64.37 25.71
N GLY A 141 -7.02 -63.83 26.35
CA GLY A 141 -6.15 -64.56 27.27
C GLY A 141 -6.90 -65.03 28.51
N PHE A 142 -7.70 -64.16 29.13
CA PHE A 142 -8.54 -64.53 30.28
C PHE A 142 -9.62 -65.54 29.89
N GLN A 143 -10.34 -65.33 28.78
CA GLN A 143 -11.33 -66.31 28.31
C GLN A 143 -10.70 -67.67 27.97
N GLY A 144 -9.49 -67.67 27.40
CA GLY A 144 -8.74 -68.90 27.11
C GLY A 144 -8.31 -69.63 28.38
N LEU A 145 -7.78 -68.90 29.37
CA LEU A 145 -7.41 -69.44 30.67
C LEU A 145 -8.61 -69.95 31.45
N ASP A 146 -9.73 -69.23 31.46
CA ASP A 146 -10.97 -69.65 32.12
C ASP A 146 -11.55 -70.90 31.46
N ASN A 147 -11.51 -71.01 30.14
CA ASN A 147 -11.93 -72.22 29.44
C ASN A 147 -11.00 -73.40 29.74
N MET A 148 -9.68 -73.19 29.81
CA MET A 148 -8.74 -74.23 30.24
C MET A 148 -8.97 -74.63 31.70
N LEU A 149 -9.10 -73.68 32.62
CA LEU A 149 -9.36 -73.92 34.05
C LEU A 149 -10.69 -74.62 34.28
N ASN A 150 -11.74 -74.26 33.53
CA ASN A 150 -13.03 -74.95 33.60
C ASN A 150 -12.97 -76.36 33.01
N HIS A 151 -12.19 -76.59 31.96
CA HIS A 151 -11.99 -77.91 31.38
C HIS A 151 -11.14 -78.79 32.31
N PHE A 152 -10.04 -78.27 32.85
CA PHE A 152 -9.26 -78.93 33.89
C PHE A 152 -10.05 -79.15 35.17
N GLY A 153 -10.89 -78.21 35.60
CA GLY A 153 -11.75 -78.35 36.78
C GLY A 153 -12.85 -79.40 36.61
N ARG A 154 -13.35 -79.57 35.38
CA ARG A 154 -14.26 -80.67 35.00
C ARG A 154 -13.56 -82.02 34.97
N ASP A 155 -12.38 -82.10 34.37
CA ASP A 155 -11.65 -83.37 34.20
C ASP A 155 -10.90 -83.82 35.46
N SER A 156 -10.47 -82.88 36.32
CA SER A 156 -9.83 -83.18 37.61
C SER A 156 -10.83 -83.40 38.77
N GLY A 157 -12.13 -83.20 38.54
CA GLY A 157 -13.19 -83.48 39.51
C GLY A 157 -13.25 -82.52 40.72
N VAL A 158 -12.60 -81.36 40.66
CA VAL A 158 -12.51 -80.41 41.79
C VAL A 158 -13.70 -79.44 41.86
N LEU A 159 -14.49 -79.27 40.78
CA LEU A 159 -15.70 -78.42 40.80
C LEU A 159 -16.97 -79.28 40.82
N ARG A 160 -17.46 -79.61 42.02
CA ARG A 160 -18.75 -80.27 42.24
C ARG A 160 -19.69 -79.34 43.01
N LYS A 161 -20.59 -78.69 42.26
CA LYS A 161 -21.69 -77.79 42.65
C LYS A 161 -21.32 -76.45 43.27
#